data_AF-A0A7Y9GQ50-F1
#
_entry.id   AF-A0A7Y9GQ50-F1
#
_cell.length_a   1.000
_cell.length_b   1.000
_cell.length_c   1.000
_cell.angle_alpha   90.00
_cell.angle_beta   90.00
_cell.angle_gamma   90.00
#
_symmetry.space_group_name_H-M   'P 1'
#
loop_
_entity.id
_entity.type
_entity.pdbx_description
1 polymer ?
#
loop_
_entity_poly.entity_id
_entity_poly.type
_entity_poly.pdbx_seq_one_letter_code
_entity_poly.pdbx_strand_id
1 'polypeptide(L)'
;MATGKEREARAARERARLYQARQKFHEGRTRRRTRDNLIAGIVGGILILAVVGGQIAYFTLGPGAPEPAPSLTPTQTPTEAPPTPTPTPTDSVEPTPEPTATS
;
A
#
# COMPACT_ATOMS: atom_id res chain seq x y z
N MET A 1 -64.36 -32.81 -39.93
CA MET A 1 -63.56 -32.83 -38.68
C MET A 1 -62.59 -31.63 -38.50
N ALA A 2 -62.69 -30.54 -39.29
CA ALA A 2 -61.75 -29.40 -39.20
C ALA A 2 -62.12 -28.35 -38.12
N THR A 3 -63.40 -28.20 -37.79
CA THR A 3 -63.92 -27.15 -36.92
C THR A 3 -63.58 -27.31 -35.44
N GLY A 4 -63.33 -28.54 -34.97
CA GLY A 4 -62.91 -28.79 -33.58
C GLY A 4 -61.48 -28.32 -33.32
N LYS A 5 -60.57 -28.55 -34.28
CA LYS A 5 -59.16 -28.18 -34.20
C LYS A 5 -58.95 -26.66 -34.14
N GLU A 6 -59.76 -25.89 -34.85
CA GLU A 6 -59.71 -24.42 -34.80
C GLU A 6 -60.22 -23.84 -33.47
N ARG A 7 -61.27 -24.43 -32.90
CA ARG A 7 -61.79 -24.04 -31.59
C ARG A 7 -60.80 -24.37 -30.48
N GLU A 8 -60.19 -25.54 -30.55
CA GLU A 8 -59.12 -25.95 -29.63
C GLU A 8 -57.89 -25.05 -29.75
N ALA A 9 -57.48 -24.69 -30.98
CA ALA A 9 -56.39 -23.75 -31.21
C ALA A 9 -56.68 -22.34 -30.67
N ARG A 10 -57.93 -21.85 -30.75
CA ARG A 10 -58.34 -20.58 -30.13
C ARG A 10 -58.28 -20.66 -28.60
N ALA A 11 -58.85 -21.72 -28.01
CA ALA A 11 -58.83 -21.93 -26.56
C ALA A 11 -57.40 -22.06 -26.01
N ALA A 12 -56.51 -22.71 -26.75
CA ALA A 12 -55.09 -22.82 -26.39
C ALA A 12 -54.38 -21.46 -26.39
N ARG A 13 -54.65 -20.59 -27.37
CA ARG A 13 -54.09 -19.23 -27.43
C ARG A 13 -54.62 -18.33 -26.31
N GLU A 14 -55.90 -18.45 -25.96
CA GLU A 14 -56.49 -17.71 -24.82
C GLU A 14 -55.86 -18.12 -23.50
N ARG A 15 -55.70 -19.43 -23.27
CA ARG A 15 -54.98 -19.95 -22.09
C ARG A 15 -53.53 -19.46 -22.06
N ALA A 16 -52.82 -19.52 -23.19
CA ALA A 16 -51.44 -19.05 -23.29
C ALA A 16 -51.30 -17.54 -22.94
N ARG A 17 -52.25 -16.70 -23.36
CA ARG A 17 -52.26 -15.26 -23.00
C ARG A 17 -52.47 -15.04 -21.50
N LEU A 18 -53.38 -15.80 -20.88
CA LEU A 18 -53.60 -15.72 -19.42
C LEU A 18 -52.37 -16.15 -18.61
N TYR A 19 -51.67 -17.20 -19.06
CA TYR A 19 -50.42 -17.63 -18.41
C TYR A 19 -49.27 -16.62 -18.62
N GLN A 20 -49.12 -16.10 -19.83
CA GLN A 20 -48.14 -15.05 -20.15
C GLN A 20 -48.34 -13.78 -19.32
N ALA A 21 -49.59 -13.38 -19.07
CA ALA A 21 -49.90 -12.19 -18.26
C ALA A 21 -49.45 -12.36 -16.80
N ARG A 22 -49.65 -13.55 -16.21
CA ARG A 22 -49.19 -13.86 -14.84
C ARG A 22 -47.67 -13.94 -14.75
N GLN A 23 -47.03 -14.51 -15.76
CA GLN A 23 -45.57 -14.65 -15.79
C GLN A 23 -44.85 -13.31 -15.90
N LYS A 24 -45.37 -12.38 -16.72
CA LYS A 24 -44.84 -11.02 -16.87
C LYS A 24 -44.96 -10.19 -15.58
N PHE A 25 -45.99 -10.42 -14.76
CA PHE A 25 -46.15 -9.72 -13.48
C PHE A 25 -45.08 -10.12 -12.46
N HIS A 26 -44.67 -11.40 -12.44
CA HIS A 26 -43.60 -11.87 -11.55
C HIS A 26 -42.19 -11.54 -12.06
N GLU A 27 -41.95 -11.63 -13.37
CA GLU A 27 -40.64 -11.29 -13.94
C GLU A 27 -40.28 -9.81 -13.80
N GLY A 28 -41.27 -8.91 -13.86
CA GLY A 28 -41.04 -7.47 -13.73
C GLY A 28 -40.44 -7.07 -12.38
N ARG A 29 -40.78 -7.77 -11.30
CA ARG A 29 -40.29 -7.44 -9.95
C ARG A 29 -38.89 -7.99 -9.71
N THR A 30 -38.60 -9.20 -10.15
CA THR A 30 -37.28 -9.83 -10.03
C THR A 30 -36.24 -9.08 -10.84
N ARG A 31 -36.59 -8.64 -12.06
CA ARG A 31 -35.68 -7.90 -12.94
C ARG A 31 -35.34 -6.50 -12.46
N ARG A 32 -36.22 -5.86 -11.68
CA ARG A 32 -35.90 -4.59 -11.01
C ARG A 32 -34.95 -4.81 -9.85
N ARG A 33 -35.23 -5.79 -8.99
CA ARG A 33 -34.36 -6.13 -7.85
C ARG A 33 -32.94 -6.50 -8.26
N THR A 34 -32.76 -7.26 -9.34
CA THR A 34 -31.41 -7.62 -9.81
C THR A 34 -30.65 -6.42 -10.34
N ARG A 35 -31.32 -5.50 -11.04
CA ARG A 35 -30.73 -4.24 -11.50
C ARG A 35 -30.36 -3.34 -10.34
N ASP A 36 -31.27 -3.14 -9.38
CA ASP A 36 -31.04 -2.28 -8.23
C ASP A 36 -29.94 -2.85 -7.32
N ASN A 37 -29.91 -4.16 -7.10
CA ASN A 37 -28.85 -4.82 -6.34
C ASN A 37 -27.49 -4.72 -7.04
N LEU A 38 -27.44 -4.85 -8.37
CA LEU A 38 -26.21 -4.67 -9.14
C LEU A 38 -25.71 -3.23 -9.03
N ILE A 39 -26.60 -2.25 -9.22
CA ILE A 39 -26.25 -0.82 -9.09
C ILE A 39 -25.78 -0.53 -7.67
N ALA A 40 -26.48 -1.02 -6.65
CA ALA A 40 -26.09 -0.87 -5.26
C ALA A 40 -24.71 -1.51 -4.98
N GLY A 41 -24.44 -2.68 -5.55
CA GLY A 41 -23.14 -3.34 -5.45
C GLY A 41 -22.02 -2.52 -6.10
N ILE A 42 -22.25 -1.96 -7.29
CA ILE A 42 -21.28 -1.11 -7.99
C ILE A 42 -21.03 0.18 -7.20
N VAL A 43 -22.08 0.89 -6.80
CA VAL A 43 -21.97 2.15 -6.05
C VAL A 43 -21.30 1.92 -4.69
N GLY A 44 -21.72 0.86 -3.98
CA GLY A 44 -21.10 0.46 -2.71
C GLY A 44 -19.62 0.09 -2.89
N GLY A 45 -19.29 -0.67 -3.94
CA GLY A 45 -17.92 -1.02 -4.26
C GLY A 45 -17.03 0.20 -4.56
N ILE A 46 -17.53 1.14 -5.36
CA ILE A 46 -16.82 2.39 -5.66
C ILE A 46 -16.60 3.22 -4.39
N LEU A 47 -17.60 3.33 -3.51
CA LEU A 47 -17.46 4.04 -2.25
C LEU A 47 -16.39 3.41 -1.35
N ILE A 48 -16.39 2.09 -1.20
CA ILE A 48 -15.37 1.37 -0.41
C ILE A 48 -13.98 1.60 -1.00
N LEU A 49 -13.82 1.46 -2.32
CA LEU A 49 -12.57 1.74 -3.01
C LEU A 49 -12.08 3.19 -2.80
N ALA A 50 -12.99 4.16 -2.86
CA ALA A 50 -12.67 5.57 -2.62
C ALA A 50 -12.19 5.81 -1.18
N VAL A 51 -12.84 5.21 -0.19
CA VAL A 51 -12.43 5.33 1.23
C VAL A 51 -11.06 4.69 1.44
N VAL A 52 -10.86 3.46 0.97
CA VAL A 52 -9.58 2.74 1.14
C VAL A 52 -8.46 3.47 0.39
N GLY A 53 -8.68 3.87 -0.86
CA GLY A 53 -7.72 4.63 -1.65
C GLY A 53 -7.39 5.99 -1.00
N GLY A 54 -8.41 6.68 -0.46
CA GLY A 54 -8.24 7.93 0.27
C GLY A 54 -7.40 7.77 1.54
N GLN A 55 -7.61 6.70 2.32
CA GLN A 55 -6.78 6.40 3.49
C GLN A 55 -5.33 6.15 3.09
N ILE A 56 -5.10 5.31 2.07
CA ILE A 56 -3.74 5.03 1.57
C ILE A 56 -3.08 6.35 1.14
N ALA A 57 -3.74 7.18 0.34
CA ALA A 57 -3.19 8.46 -0.08
C ALA A 57 -2.90 9.39 1.11
N TYR A 58 -3.80 9.46 2.10
CA TYR A 58 -3.64 10.28 3.29
C TYR A 58 -2.44 9.88 4.14
N PHE A 59 -2.20 8.58 4.33
CA PHE A 59 -1.10 8.07 5.15
C PHE A 59 0.23 7.88 4.41
N THR A 60 0.23 7.95 3.08
CA THR A 60 1.47 7.81 2.29
C THR A 60 2.00 9.14 1.76
N LEU A 61 1.11 10.03 1.34
CA LEU A 61 1.47 11.31 0.71
C LEU A 61 0.82 12.51 1.40
N GLY A 62 -0.21 12.27 2.22
CA GLY A 62 -0.94 13.29 2.94
C GLY A 62 -0.39 13.59 4.34
N PRO A 63 -1.08 14.46 5.10
CA PRO A 63 -0.64 14.92 6.41
C PRO A 63 -0.68 13.84 7.50
N GLY A 64 -1.19 12.65 7.20
CA GLY A 64 -1.07 11.47 8.06
C GLY A 64 0.23 10.69 7.87
N ALA A 65 1.09 11.06 6.92
CA ALA A 65 2.32 10.34 6.65
C ALA A 65 3.25 10.35 7.88
N PRO A 66 3.88 9.20 8.21
CA PRO A 66 4.78 9.12 9.35
C PRO A 66 6.00 10.04 9.14
N GLU A 67 6.50 10.60 10.24
CA GLU A 67 7.68 11.46 10.20
C GLU A 67 8.89 10.68 9.64
N PRO A 68 9.64 11.25 8.68
CA PRO A 68 10.77 10.57 8.08
C PRO A 68 11.85 10.28 9.13
N ALA A 69 12.36 9.05 9.13
CA ALA A 69 13.43 8.66 10.04
C ALA A 69 14.70 9.49 9.80
N PRO A 70 15.46 9.83 10.86
CA PRO A 70 16.69 10.61 10.72
C PRO A 70 17.71 9.84 9.88
N SER A 71 18.31 10.52 8.91
CA SER A 71 19.42 9.97 8.13
C SER A 71 20.68 9.90 8.99
N LEU A 72 21.34 8.74 9.01
CA LEU A 72 22.63 8.58 9.69
C LEU A 72 23.71 9.38 8.95
N THR A 73 24.32 10.34 9.64
CA THR A 73 25.48 11.07 9.11
C THR A 73 26.71 10.14 9.14
N PRO A 74 27.53 10.08 8.09
CA PRO A 74 28.74 9.26 8.10
C PRO A 74 29.70 9.75 9.20
N THR A 75 30.04 8.87 10.13
CA THR A 75 31.09 9.12 11.12
C THR A 75 32.45 9.09 10.41
N GLN A 76 33.25 10.13 10.58
CA GLN A 76 34.62 10.17 10.05
C GLN A 76 35.48 9.13 10.80
N THR A 77 36.16 8.27 10.05
CA THR A 77 37.18 7.37 10.59
C THR A 77 38.35 8.20 11.11
N PRO A 78 38.83 7.99 12.36
CA PRO A 78 40.00 8.69 12.86
C PRO A 78 41.21 8.44 11.94
N THR A 79 41.84 9.51 11.45
CA THR A 79 43.14 9.43 10.82
C THR A 79 44.19 9.14 11.89
N GLU A 80 44.95 8.06 11.69
CA GLU A 80 46.04 7.66 12.58
C GLU A 80 47.08 8.79 12.65
N ALA A 81 47.46 9.19 13.87
CA ALA A 81 48.46 10.22 14.08
C ALA A 81 49.84 9.71 13.63
N PRO A 82 50.69 10.56 13.03
CA PRO A 82 52.03 10.15 12.65
C PRO A 82 52.84 9.69 13.88
N PRO A 83 53.70 8.67 13.75
CA PRO A 83 54.51 8.18 14.86
C PRO A 83 55.42 9.28 15.40
N THR A 84 55.45 9.43 16.72
CA THR A 84 56.37 10.34 17.41
C THR A 84 57.81 9.89 17.13
N PRO A 85 58.72 10.76 16.66
CA PRO A 85 60.11 10.37 16.47
C PRO A 85 60.75 10.04 17.82
N THR A 86 61.37 8.87 17.91
CA THR A 86 62.19 8.44 19.05
C THR A 86 63.34 9.43 19.24
N PRO A 87 63.58 9.98 20.46
CA PRO A 87 64.75 10.81 20.69
C PRO A 87 66.02 9.98 20.49
N THR A 88 66.88 10.43 19.58
CA THR A 88 68.24 9.88 19.41
C THR A 88 69.00 10.07 20.73
N PRO A 89 69.64 9.04 21.30
CA PRO A 89 70.51 9.23 22.46
C PRO A 89 71.62 10.22 22.06
N THR A 90 71.71 11.33 22.79
CA THR A 90 72.86 12.23 22.69
C THR A 90 74.04 11.48 23.29
N ASP A 91 75.01 11.13 22.45
CA ASP A 91 76.31 10.64 22.91
C ASP A 91 76.87 11.66 23.91
N SER A 92 76.91 11.25 25.18
CA SER A 92 77.49 12.01 26.28
C SER A 92 79.00 12.05 26.08
N VAL A 93 79.48 13.03 25.32
CA VAL A 93 80.90 13.33 25.25
C VAL A 93 81.36 13.79 26.63
N GLU A 94 82.22 12.96 27.22
CA GLU A 94 83.08 13.26 28.36
C GLU A 94 83.78 14.63 28.21
N PRO A 95 83.89 15.39 29.31
CA PRO A 95 85.19 15.99 29.57
C PRO A 95 85.64 15.75 31.01
N THR A 96 86.69 14.92 31.14
CA THR A 96 87.75 15.07 32.15
C THR A 96 88.37 16.47 31.96
N PRO A 97 88.46 17.33 33.01
CA PRO A 97 89.61 17.27 33.94
C PRO A 97 89.33 17.65 35.42
N GLU A 98 90.07 16.99 36.31
CA GLU A 98 90.43 17.45 37.67
C GLU A 98 91.43 18.62 37.57
N PRO A 99 91.39 19.65 38.46
CA PRO A 99 92.19 19.57 39.70
C PRO A 99 91.63 20.31 40.95
N THR A 100 91.90 19.70 42.12
CA THR A 100 92.36 20.30 43.40
C THR A 100 91.66 21.53 44.01
N ALA A 101 91.12 21.36 45.23
CA ALA A 101 91.34 22.33 46.33
C ALA A 101 91.10 21.71 47.73
N THR A 102 92.12 21.88 48.57
CA THR A 102 92.27 21.61 50.00
C THR A 102 91.23 22.29 50.90
N SER A 103 90.74 21.56 51.92
CA SER A 103 90.49 22.07 53.28
C SER A 103 90.45 20.93 54.29
#